data_AF-A0A367IZM2-F1
#
_entry.id   AF-A0A367IZM2-F1
#
_cell.length_a   1.000
_cell.length_b   1.000
_cell.length_c   1.000
_cell.angle_alpha   90.00
_cell.angle_beta   90.00
_cell.angle_gamma   90.00
#
_symmetry.space_group_name_H-M   'P 1'
#
loop_
_entity.id
_entity.type
_entity.pdbx_description
1 polymer ?
#
loop_
_entity_poly.entity_id
_entity_poly.type
_entity_poly.pdbx_seq_one_letter_code
_entity_poly.pdbx_strand_id
1 'polypeptide(L)'
;MHFIAKRQYFLAALIWGVASGIRSNAIIFAGFFFYDLIWIRSIKRLNFYTGIVRSIVYTAMTTSGFGLFQYYGYKKFCSLDRPWCHQTLPLLYSFVQKEYWQNGFLAYYEIKQIPNFLLAAPMVLISIYGLKSYIDQNPRRFFNIGQPPKDTMGFHSSSVLVYMYLWLFLLCYVLTSMHVQVIIRFFTSLPPFYWYVGHLLEQNKANLVLGYFVLYGLVGIILFSNFLPPA
;
A
#
# COMPACT_ATOMS: atom_id res chain seq x y z
N MET A 1 -2.06 3.50 10.94
CA MET A 1 -2.60 4.79 10.42
C MET A 1 -3.29 5.64 11.49
N HIS A 2 -3.71 5.08 12.63
CA HIS A 2 -4.26 5.86 13.75
C HIS A 2 -3.35 7.01 14.24
N PHE A 3 -2.07 6.73 14.47
CA PHE A 3 -1.12 7.72 14.97
C PHE A 3 -0.86 8.88 13.99
N ILE A 4 -0.87 8.61 12.68
CA ILE A 4 -0.74 9.67 11.67
C ILE A 4 -1.99 10.55 11.65
N ALA A 5 -3.19 9.97 11.78
CA ALA A 5 -4.43 10.73 11.89
C ALA A 5 -4.46 11.64 13.14
N LYS A 6 -3.87 11.19 14.25
CA LYS A 6 -3.66 11.99 15.47
C LYS A 6 -2.46 12.95 15.41
N ARG A 7 -1.75 13.04 14.28
CA ARG A 7 -0.50 13.82 14.10
C ARG A 7 0.64 13.46 15.06
N GLN A 8 0.64 12.23 15.58
CA GLN A 8 1.72 11.67 16.39
C GLN A 8 2.79 11.04 15.48
N TYR A 9 3.53 11.91 14.75
CA TYR A 9 4.45 11.51 13.69
C TYR A 9 5.60 10.60 14.16
N PHE A 10 6.16 10.85 15.35
CA PHE A 10 7.26 10.06 15.89
C PHE A 10 6.87 8.60 16.14
N LEU A 11 5.73 8.37 16.82
CA LEU A 11 5.25 7.03 17.11
C LEU A 11 4.83 6.29 15.83
N ALA A 12 4.25 7.00 14.87
CA ALA A 12 3.96 6.44 13.55
C ALA A 12 5.24 5.97 12.84
N ALA A 13 6.28 6.81 12.80
CA ALA A 13 7.55 6.50 12.17
C ALA A 13 8.28 5.31 12.84
N LEU A 14 8.24 5.24 14.18
CA LEU A 14 8.84 4.13 14.93
C LEU A 14 8.16 2.80 14.60
N ILE A 15 6.83 2.76 14.66
CA ILE A 15 6.06 1.53 14.38
C ILE A 15 6.24 1.11 12.91
N TRP A 16 6.22 2.07 11.97
CA TRP A 16 6.45 1.76 10.57
C TRP A 16 7.90 1.38 10.27
N GLY A 17 8.87 1.87 11.04
CA GLY A 17 10.26 1.42 11.00
C GLY A 17 10.40 -0.05 11.39
N VAL A 18 9.76 -0.48 12.47
CA VAL A 18 9.71 -1.91 12.84
C VAL A 18 8.98 -2.72 11.76
N ALA A 19 7.84 -2.22 11.28
CA ALA A 19 7.08 -2.90 10.24
C ALA A 19 7.86 -3.05 8.93
N SER A 20 8.71 -2.07 8.55
CA SER A 20 9.52 -2.13 7.34
C SER A 20 10.62 -3.18 7.38
N GLY A 21 11.09 -3.53 8.58
CA GLY A 21 11.99 -4.67 8.80
C GLY A 21 11.33 -6.02 8.53
N ILE A 22 10.01 -6.14 8.73
CA ILE A 22 9.25 -7.37 8.48
C ILE A 22 8.75 -7.41 7.03
N ARG A 23 8.25 -6.28 6.52
CA ARG A 23 7.71 -6.16 5.15
C ARG A 23 8.11 -4.84 4.53
N SER A 24 8.79 -4.91 3.38
CA SER A 24 9.22 -3.75 2.58
C SER A 24 8.10 -2.78 2.24
N ASN A 25 6.85 -3.25 2.08
CA ASN A 25 5.69 -2.42 1.73
C ASN A 25 5.42 -1.29 2.74
N ALA A 26 5.87 -1.42 4.00
CA ALA A 26 5.71 -0.36 5.00
C ALA A 26 6.49 0.91 4.66
N ILE A 27 7.52 0.84 3.81
CA ILE A 27 8.28 2.01 3.32
C ILE A 27 7.36 3.01 2.62
N ILE A 28 6.32 2.52 1.93
CA ILE A 28 5.39 3.35 1.16
C ILE A 28 4.63 4.32 2.10
N PHE A 29 4.45 3.96 3.37
CA PHE A 29 3.82 4.84 4.36
C PHE A 29 4.66 6.10 4.67
N ALA A 30 5.94 6.15 4.29
CA ALA A 30 6.71 7.38 4.37
C ALA A 30 6.08 8.53 3.54
N GLY A 31 5.29 8.20 2.51
CA GLY A 31 4.53 9.18 1.72
C GLY A 31 3.56 10.02 2.55
N PHE A 32 3.07 9.53 3.70
CA PHE A 32 2.24 10.33 4.61
C PHE A 32 3.01 11.51 5.20
N PHE A 33 4.30 11.34 5.53
CA PHE A 33 5.12 12.44 6.05
C PHE A 33 5.36 13.50 4.97
N PHE A 34 5.59 13.07 3.73
CA PHE A 34 5.72 13.98 2.60
C PHE A 34 4.43 14.80 2.42
N TYR A 35 3.27 14.15 2.41
CA TYR A 35 1.99 14.84 2.26
C TYR A 35 1.74 15.85 3.41
N ASP A 36 1.84 15.42 4.66
CA ASP A 36 1.51 16.28 5.80
C ASP A 36 2.52 17.41 6.03
N LEU A 37 3.82 17.08 5.95
CA LEU A 37 4.89 17.98 6.37
C LEU A 37 5.45 18.84 5.25
N ILE A 38 5.33 18.42 4.00
CA ILE A 38 5.80 19.19 2.83
C ILE A 38 4.60 19.77 2.09
N TRP A 39 3.67 18.92 1.64
CA TRP A 39 2.57 19.35 0.76
C TRP A 39 1.56 20.26 1.47
N ILE A 40 0.93 19.82 2.57
CA ILE A 40 -0.06 20.62 3.31
C ILE A 40 0.59 21.91 3.84
N ARG A 41 1.82 21.82 4.35
CA ARG A 41 2.55 23.00 4.86
C ARG A 41 2.84 24.02 3.77
N SER A 42 3.20 23.58 2.57
CA SER A 42 3.38 24.44 1.40
C SER A 42 2.09 25.18 1.05
N ILE A 43 0.95 24.47 0.97
CA ILE A 43 -0.37 25.07 0.70
C ILE A 43 -0.77 26.09 1.77
N LYS A 44 -0.52 25.77 3.05
CA LYS A 44 -0.82 26.65 4.18
C LYS A 44 0.20 27.78 4.38
N ARG A 45 1.21 27.91 3.49
CA ARG A 45 2.31 28.89 3.59
C ARG A 45 3.01 28.88 4.96
N LEU A 46 3.17 27.69 5.53
CA LEU A 46 3.92 27.47 6.78
C LEU A 46 5.41 27.29 6.48
N ASN A 47 6.26 27.28 7.53
CA ASN A 47 7.71 27.11 7.42
C ASN A 47 8.10 25.81 6.69
N PHE A 48 8.36 25.92 5.39
CA PHE A 48 8.62 24.81 4.47
C PHE A 48 9.90 24.04 4.83
N TYR A 49 10.98 24.74 5.19
CA TYR A 49 12.26 24.14 5.59
C TYR A 49 12.11 23.19 6.78
N THR A 50 11.35 23.59 7.81
CA THR A 50 11.08 22.72 8.97
C THR A 50 10.26 21.49 8.59
N GLY A 51 9.43 21.61 7.55
CA GLY A 51 8.68 20.51 6.95
C GLY A 51 9.58 19.48 6.28
N ILE A 52 10.50 19.94 5.44
CA ILE A 52 11.48 19.08 4.75
C ILE A 52 12.33 18.31 5.76
N VAL A 53 12.95 19.01 6.71
CA VAL A 53 13.86 18.36 7.69
C VAL A 53 13.11 17.28 8.47
N ARG A 54 11.92 17.59 8.98
CA ARG A 54 11.10 16.61 9.72
C ARG A 54 10.68 15.43 8.82
N SER A 55 10.31 15.69 7.57
CA SER A 55 9.95 14.63 6.62
C SER A 55 11.13 13.69 6.35
N ILE A 56 12.34 14.23 6.17
CA ILE A 56 13.55 13.42 5.95
C ILE A 56 13.81 12.52 7.16
N VAL A 57 13.75 13.08 8.38
CA VAL A 57 13.98 12.32 9.62
C VAL A 57 12.96 11.18 9.76
N TYR A 58 11.66 11.46 9.62
CA TYR A 58 10.64 10.41 9.79
C TYR A 58 10.64 9.38 8.65
N THR A 59 10.98 9.78 7.42
CA THR A 59 11.18 8.85 6.31
C THR A 59 12.37 7.92 6.59
N ALA A 60 13.51 8.46 7.04
CA ALA A 60 14.68 7.66 7.39
C ALA A 60 14.40 6.67 8.53
N MET A 61 13.66 7.11 9.56
CA MET A 61 13.20 6.21 10.63
C MET A 61 12.31 5.08 10.08
N THR A 62 11.40 5.41 9.16
CA THR A 62 10.48 4.43 8.57
C THR A 62 11.21 3.42 7.67
N THR A 63 12.22 3.84 6.90
CA THR A 63 12.99 2.94 6.03
C THR A 63 14.09 2.17 6.75
N SER A 64 14.44 2.58 7.98
CA SER A 64 15.55 1.99 8.75
C SER A 64 15.44 0.48 8.91
N GLY A 65 14.26 -0.06 9.25
CA GLY A 65 14.08 -1.50 9.44
C GLY A 65 14.40 -2.31 8.18
N PHE A 66 13.90 -1.88 7.02
CA PHE A 66 14.25 -2.50 5.75
C PHE A 66 15.74 -2.37 5.44
N GLY A 67 16.34 -1.18 5.66
CA GLY A 67 17.77 -0.95 5.45
C GLY A 67 18.65 -1.86 6.32
N LEU A 68 18.30 -2.04 7.59
CA LEU A 68 18.99 -2.96 8.50
C LEU A 68 18.90 -4.41 8.02
N PHE A 69 17.74 -4.83 7.52
CA PHE A 69 17.58 -6.17 6.95
C PHE A 69 18.44 -6.37 5.69
N GLN A 70 18.48 -5.38 4.79
CA GLN A 70 19.35 -5.43 3.61
C GLN A 70 20.83 -5.50 4.02
N TYR A 71 21.24 -4.70 5.00
CA TYR A 71 22.62 -4.69 5.50
C TYR A 71 23.03 -6.02 6.12
N TYR A 72 22.16 -6.61 6.95
CA TYR A 72 22.37 -7.95 7.49
C TYR A 72 22.52 -9.00 6.39
N GLY A 73 21.65 -8.97 5.37
CA GLY A 73 21.73 -9.84 4.20
C GLY A 73 23.05 -9.68 3.44
N TYR A 74 23.46 -8.44 3.18
CA TYR A 74 24.74 -8.12 2.53
C TYR A 74 25.92 -8.73 3.29
N LYS A 75 26.01 -8.49 4.60
CA LYS A 75 27.12 -9.01 5.43
C LYS A 75 27.17 -10.53 5.46
N LYS A 76 26.02 -11.19 5.45
CA LYS A 76 25.94 -12.66 5.55
C LYS A 76 26.20 -13.38 4.22
N PHE A 77 25.73 -12.81 3.11
CA PHE A 77 25.73 -13.51 1.82
C PHE A 77 26.79 -13.02 0.84
N CYS A 78 27.33 -11.81 0.98
CA CYS A 78 28.37 -11.32 0.08
C CYS A 78 29.75 -11.92 0.33
N SER A 79 29.97 -12.57 1.47
CA SER A 79 31.15 -13.44 1.65
C SER A 79 31.12 -14.70 0.77
N LEU A 80 29.96 -15.05 0.21
CA LEU A 80 29.76 -16.20 -0.68
C LEU A 80 29.75 -15.80 -2.18
N ASP A 81 30.27 -14.61 -2.50
CA ASP A 81 30.40 -14.07 -3.87
C ASP A 81 29.12 -14.17 -4.72
N ARG A 82 28.00 -13.67 -4.18
CA ARG A 82 26.72 -13.66 -4.89
C ARG A 82 26.70 -12.56 -5.97
N PRO A 83 26.05 -12.78 -7.13
CA PRO A 83 26.13 -11.89 -8.29
C PRO A 83 25.54 -10.49 -8.06
N TRP A 84 24.64 -10.33 -7.08
CA TRP A 84 24.05 -9.04 -6.73
C TRP A 84 24.93 -8.16 -5.84
N CYS A 85 26.03 -8.71 -5.28
CA CYS A 85 26.93 -7.95 -4.41
C CYS A 85 27.78 -6.92 -5.16
N HIS A 86 28.01 -7.14 -6.46
CA HIS A 86 28.79 -6.25 -7.34
C HIS A 86 27.95 -5.22 -8.10
N GLN A 87 26.62 -5.22 -7.87
CA GLN A 87 25.73 -4.24 -8.49
C GLN A 87 25.85 -2.87 -7.81
N THR A 88 25.51 -1.81 -8.54
CA THR A 88 25.54 -0.42 -8.04
C THR A 88 24.70 -0.24 -6.76
N LEU A 89 23.62 -0.99 -6.63
CA LEU A 89 22.82 -1.11 -5.42
C LEU A 89 22.70 -2.60 -5.04
N PRO A 90 23.51 -3.09 -4.06
CA PRO A 90 23.53 -4.50 -3.69
C PRO A 90 22.33 -4.85 -2.80
N LEU A 91 21.14 -4.85 -3.39
CA LEU A 91 19.88 -5.13 -2.72
C LEU A 91 19.52 -6.62 -2.84
N LEU A 92 19.69 -7.35 -1.73
CA LEU A 92 19.27 -8.75 -1.61
C LEU A 92 17.79 -8.91 -2.01
N TYR A 93 16.92 -8.00 -1.56
CA TYR A 93 15.49 -8.10 -1.82
C TYR A 93 15.15 -8.02 -3.32
N SER A 94 15.72 -7.06 -4.04
CA SER A 94 15.49 -6.92 -5.49
C SER A 94 16.02 -8.11 -6.27
N PHE A 95 17.19 -8.65 -5.87
CA PHE A 95 17.72 -9.88 -6.45
C PHE A 95 16.78 -11.06 -6.24
N VAL A 96 16.31 -11.30 -5.00
CA VAL A 96 15.41 -12.42 -4.69
C VAL A 96 14.08 -12.30 -5.42
N GLN A 97 13.51 -11.09 -5.47
CA GLN A 97 12.27 -10.84 -6.22
C GLN A 97 12.40 -11.19 -7.69
N LYS A 98 13.52 -10.84 -8.32
CA LYS A 98 13.75 -11.11 -9.74
C LYS A 98 14.09 -12.58 -10.00
N GLU A 99 15.04 -13.13 -9.27
CA GLU A 99 15.60 -14.45 -9.51
C GLU A 99 14.62 -15.57 -9.17
N TYR A 100 14.01 -15.50 -7.98
CA TYR A 100 13.20 -16.61 -7.46
C TYR A 100 11.71 -16.40 -7.67
N TRP A 101 11.25 -15.15 -7.68
CA TRP A 101 9.82 -14.84 -7.82
C TRP A 101 9.44 -14.34 -9.21
N GLN A 102 10.42 -14.14 -10.09
CA GLN A 102 10.23 -13.59 -11.44
C GLN A 102 9.37 -12.32 -11.44
N ASN A 103 9.50 -11.53 -10.36
CA ASN A 103 8.69 -10.36 -10.16
C ASN A 103 9.29 -9.20 -10.96
N GLY A 104 8.50 -8.62 -11.85
CA GLY A 104 8.91 -7.55 -12.75
C GLY A 104 7.72 -6.81 -13.32
N PHE A 105 7.97 -5.71 -14.03
CA PHE A 105 6.91 -4.95 -14.67
C PHE A 105 6.20 -5.80 -15.73
N LEU A 106 4.92 -6.08 -15.49
CA LEU A 106 4.02 -6.91 -16.30
C LEU A 106 4.50 -8.36 -16.55
N ALA A 107 5.51 -8.82 -15.82
CA ALA A 107 6.07 -10.16 -15.98
C ALA A 107 5.07 -11.28 -15.63
N TYR A 108 4.03 -10.97 -14.85
CA TYR A 108 3.04 -11.94 -14.40
C TYR A 108 1.89 -12.20 -15.40
N TYR A 109 1.82 -11.45 -16.51
CA TYR A 109 0.70 -11.52 -17.45
C TYR A 109 0.87 -12.71 -18.42
N GLU A 110 0.68 -13.91 -17.89
CA GLU A 110 0.67 -15.15 -18.66
C GLU A 110 -0.72 -15.80 -18.66
N ILE A 111 -1.05 -16.54 -19.73
CA ILE A 111 -2.33 -17.25 -19.88
C ILE A 111 -2.55 -18.25 -18.73
N LYS A 112 -1.49 -18.88 -18.24
CA LYS A 112 -1.56 -19.84 -17.12
C LYS A 112 -2.03 -19.21 -15.81
N GLN A 113 -1.91 -17.88 -15.67
CA GLN A 113 -2.26 -17.15 -14.45
C GLN A 113 -3.72 -16.68 -14.42
N ILE A 114 -4.52 -16.92 -15.47
CA ILE A 114 -5.93 -16.50 -15.55
C ILE A 114 -6.74 -16.86 -14.29
N PRO A 115 -6.63 -18.07 -13.70
CA PRO A 115 -7.34 -18.39 -12.46
C PRO A 115 -7.00 -17.43 -11.31
N ASN A 116 -5.73 -17.02 -11.17
CA ASN A 116 -5.28 -16.10 -10.14
C ASN A 116 -5.80 -14.68 -10.36
N PHE A 117 -5.94 -14.25 -11.62
CA PHE A 117 -6.60 -12.99 -11.96
C PHE A 117 -8.09 -13.01 -11.60
N LEU A 118 -8.79 -14.13 -11.84
CA LEU A 118 -10.20 -14.28 -11.46
C LEU A 118 -10.39 -14.21 -9.94
N LEU A 119 -9.48 -14.82 -9.18
CA LEU A 119 -9.51 -14.77 -7.71
C LEU A 119 -9.26 -13.34 -7.19
N ALA A 120 -8.34 -12.61 -7.80
CA ALA A 120 -8.04 -11.22 -7.45
C ALA A 120 -9.10 -10.21 -7.93
N ALA A 121 -9.87 -10.55 -8.96
CA ALA A 121 -10.77 -9.63 -9.65
C ALA A 121 -11.74 -8.87 -8.73
N PRO A 122 -12.40 -9.48 -7.74
CA PRO A 122 -13.36 -8.77 -6.89
C PRO A 122 -12.68 -7.66 -6.06
N MET A 123 -11.49 -7.93 -5.52
CA MET A 123 -10.71 -6.93 -4.78
C MET A 123 -10.25 -5.79 -5.69
N VAL A 124 -9.84 -6.10 -6.92
CA VAL A 124 -9.48 -5.10 -7.95
C VAL A 124 -10.69 -4.26 -8.32
N LEU A 125 -11.83 -4.89 -8.61
CA LEU A 125 -13.07 -4.20 -9.02
C LEU A 125 -13.58 -3.28 -7.91
N ILE A 126 -13.69 -3.77 -6.66
CA ILE A 126 -14.08 -2.94 -5.51
C ILE A 126 -13.15 -1.74 -5.38
N SER A 127 -11.85 -1.93 -5.61
CA SER A 127 -10.86 -0.84 -5.53
C SER A 127 -11.00 0.18 -6.65
N ILE A 128 -11.23 -0.27 -7.89
CA ILE A 128 -11.48 0.61 -9.02
C ILE A 128 -12.77 1.40 -8.80
N TYR A 129 -13.86 0.74 -8.40
CA TYR A 129 -15.13 1.42 -8.14
C TYR A 129 -15.05 2.37 -6.94
N GLY A 130 -14.31 2.02 -5.89
CA GLY A 130 -14.09 2.87 -4.73
C GLY A 130 -13.31 4.15 -5.07
N LEU A 131 -12.20 4.01 -5.78
CA LEU A 131 -11.41 5.15 -6.25
C LEU A 131 -12.22 6.00 -7.23
N LYS A 132 -12.91 5.38 -8.20
CA LYS A 132 -13.79 6.07 -9.14
C LYS A 132 -14.89 6.86 -8.43
N SER A 133 -15.57 6.25 -7.46
CA SER A 133 -16.61 6.90 -6.68
C SER A 133 -16.11 8.14 -5.93
N TYR A 134 -14.88 8.09 -5.41
CA TYR A 134 -14.25 9.25 -4.77
C TYR A 134 -13.88 10.34 -5.80
N ILE A 135 -13.29 9.96 -6.94
CA ILE A 135 -12.84 10.88 -7.99
C ILE A 135 -14.03 11.57 -8.66
N ASP A 136 -15.07 10.83 -9.01
CA ASP A 136 -16.23 11.33 -9.76
C ASP A 136 -17.00 12.42 -8.98
N GLN A 137 -16.98 12.39 -7.64
CA GLN A 137 -17.62 13.43 -6.84
C GLN A 137 -16.90 14.78 -6.90
N ASN A 138 -15.56 14.77 -6.93
CA ASN A 138 -14.76 16.00 -6.94
C ASN A 138 -13.46 15.81 -7.75
N PRO A 139 -13.55 15.70 -9.09
CA PRO A 139 -12.37 15.39 -9.92
C PRO A 139 -11.35 16.52 -9.88
N ARG A 140 -11.82 17.78 -9.87
CA ARG A 140 -10.97 18.95 -9.75
C ARG A 140 -10.10 18.90 -8.50
N ARG A 141 -10.58 18.33 -7.40
CA ARG A 141 -9.83 18.25 -6.15
C ARG A 141 -8.80 17.14 -6.16
N PHE A 142 -9.13 16.01 -6.78
CA PHE A 142 -8.22 14.89 -6.91
C PHE A 142 -6.99 15.26 -7.76
N PHE A 143 -7.20 16.06 -8.81
CA PHE A 143 -6.14 16.52 -9.71
C PHE A 143 -5.50 17.86 -9.26
N ASN A 144 -6.29 18.82 -8.77
CA ASN A 144 -5.78 20.07 -8.18
C ASN A 144 -5.68 19.94 -6.66
N ILE A 145 -4.55 19.41 -6.22
CA ILE A 145 -4.22 19.10 -4.83
C ILE A 145 -4.02 20.37 -3.94
N GLY A 146 -4.28 21.57 -4.47
CA GLY A 146 -4.07 22.87 -3.81
C GLY A 146 -5.26 23.44 -3.04
N GLN A 147 -6.42 22.77 -3.05
CA GLN A 147 -7.62 23.30 -2.39
C GLN A 147 -7.66 22.95 -0.89
N PRO A 148 -8.01 23.91 0.00
CA PRO A 148 -8.12 23.65 1.42
C PRO A 148 -9.21 22.61 1.71
N PRO A 149 -9.07 21.83 2.80
CA PRO A 149 -10.07 20.85 3.18
C PRO A 149 -11.43 21.52 3.47
N LYS A 150 -12.46 21.15 2.70
CA LYS A 150 -13.86 21.38 3.08
C LYS A 150 -14.34 20.27 4.01
N ASP A 151 -15.15 20.63 4.99
CA ASP A 151 -15.77 19.69 5.93
C ASP A 151 -16.91 18.93 5.23
N THR A 152 -16.56 17.80 4.63
CA THR A 152 -17.50 16.76 4.22
C THR A 152 -17.29 15.57 5.15
N MET A 153 -18.40 14.97 5.60
CA MET A 153 -18.36 13.77 6.45
C MET A 153 -18.36 12.49 5.57
N GLY A 154 -17.80 11.41 6.11
CA GLY A 154 -17.79 10.09 5.45
C GLY A 154 -16.64 9.87 4.46
N PHE A 155 -16.81 8.90 3.56
CA PHE A 155 -15.78 8.44 2.61
C PHE A 155 -15.29 9.53 1.65
N HIS A 156 -16.14 10.52 1.35
CA HIS A 156 -15.83 11.66 0.48
C HIS A 156 -15.23 12.86 1.23
N SER A 157 -14.74 12.61 2.44
CA SER A 157 -14.09 13.63 3.25
C SER A 157 -12.76 14.08 2.68
N SER A 158 -12.51 15.38 2.82
CA SER A 158 -11.25 16.03 2.52
C SER A 158 -10.01 15.41 3.16
N SER A 159 -10.17 14.92 4.38
CA SER A 159 -9.07 14.39 5.20
C SER A 159 -8.62 13.01 4.74
N VAL A 160 -9.41 12.34 3.91
CA VAL A 160 -9.17 10.97 3.44
C VAL A 160 -8.29 10.94 2.17
N LEU A 161 -8.09 12.08 1.53
CA LEU A 161 -7.44 12.20 0.22
C LEU A 161 -6.05 11.53 0.14
N VAL A 162 -5.24 11.62 1.20
CA VAL A 162 -3.91 10.97 1.27
C VAL A 162 -4.01 9.46 1.18
N TYR A 163 -5.02 8.90 1.84
CA TYR A 163 -5.28 7.46 1.84
C TYR A 163 -5.75 6.99 0.46
N MET A 164 -6.45 7.84 -0.30
CA MET A 164 -6.83 7.55 -1.68
C MET A 164 -5.61 7.50 -2.62
N TYR A 165 -4.65 8.41 -2.45
CA TYR A 165 -3.39 8.32 -3.21
C TYR A 165 -2.59 7.06 -2.87
N LEU A 166 -2.52 6.71 -1.59
CA LEU A 166 -1.91 5.44 -1.19
C LEU A 166 -2.62 4.26 -1.85
N TRP A 167 -3.96 4.23 -1.80
CA TRP A 167 -4.73 3.13 -2.36
C TRP A 167 -4.56 3.02 -3.88
N LEU A 168 -4.58 4.15 -4.60
CA LEU A 168 -4.31 4.21 -6.04
C LEU A 168 -2.90 3.71 -6.36
N PHE A 169 -1.89 4.22 -5.66
CA PHE A 169 -0.50 3.81 -5.87
C PHE A 169 -0.32 2.30 -5.66
N LEU A 170 -0.88 1.77 -4.58
CA LEU A 170 -0.79 0.34 -4.27
C LEU A 170 -1.57 -0.52 -5.27
N LEU A 171 -2.72 -0.06 -5.77
CA LEU A 171 -3.46 -0.76 -6.83
C LEU A 171 -2.66 -0.82 -8.12
N CYS A 172 -2.09 0.31 -8.56
CA CYS A 172 -1.22 0.34 -9.73
C CYS A 172 0.01 -0.55 -9.55
N TYR A 173 0.63 -0.52 -8.37
CA TYR A 173 1.81 -1.33 -8.08
C TYR A 173 1.50 -2.83 -8.07
N VAL A 174 0.37 -3.25 -7.50
CA VAL A 174 -0.03 -4.67 -7.47
C VAL A 174 -0.37 -5.17 -8.87
N LEU A 175 -1.06 -4.37 -9.69
CA LEU A 175 -1.41 -4.76 -11.04
C LEU A 175 -0.19 -4.82 -11.96
N THR A 176 0.81 -3.97 -11.76
CA THR A 176 1.94 -3.88 -12.69
C THR A 176 3.17 -4.67 -12.26
N SER A 177 3.46 -4.75 -10.96
CA SER A 177 4.79 -5.10 -10.45
C SER A 177 4.76 -6.14 -9.32
N MET A 178 3.60 -6.75 -9.05
CA MET A 178 3.46 -7.88 -8.14
C MET A 178 2.59 -8.96 -8.77
N HIS A 179 2.67 -10.17 -8.21
CA HIS A 179 1.70 -11.23 -8.46
C HIS A 179 0.31 -10.75 -8.04
N VAL A 180 -0.63 -10.68 -8.98
CA VAL A 180 -1.92 -9.99 -8.79
C VAL A 180 -2.77 -10.60 -7.67
N GLN A 181 -2.68 -11.92 -7.46
CA GLN A 181 -3.30 -12.63 -6.33
C GLN A 181 -2.94 -12.05 -4.95
N VAL A 182 -1.75 -11.45 -4.79
CA VAL A 182 -1.31 -10.88 -3.51
C VAL A 182 -2.24 -9.76 -3.02
N ILE A 183 -3.03 -9.14 -3.92
CA ILE A 183 -3.97 -8.07 -3.59
C ILE A 183 -4.93 -8.45 -2.46
N ILE A 184 -5.40 -9.69 -2.43
CA ILE A 184 -6.47 -10.13 -1.53
C ILE A 184 -6.03 -10.10 -0.05
N ARG A 185 -4.74 -10.35 0.23
CA ARG A 185 -4.15 -10.27 1.56
C ARG A 185 -3.52 -8.91 1.80
N PHE A 186 -3.05 -8.27 0.73
CA PHE A 186 -2.38 -7.00 0.87
C PHE A 186 -3.37 -5.88 1.21
N PHE A 187 -4.55 -5.87 0.59
CA PHE A 187 -5.55 -4.82 0.76
C PHE A 187 -6.35 -4.95 2.06
N THR A 188 -6.27 -6.08 2.77
CA THR A 188 -6.84 -6.21 4.13
C THR A 188 -6.13 -5.32 5.16
N SER A 189 -4.97 -4.77 4.82
CA SER A 189 -4.25 -3.80 5.65
C SER A 189 -4.51 -2.34 5.25
N LEU A 190 -5.41 -2.09 4.28
CA LEU A 190 -5.73 -0.75 3.77
C LEU A 190 -7.08 -0.24 4.28
N PRO A 191 -7.11 0.70 5.23
CA PRO A 191 -8.34 1.31 5.71
C PRO A 191 -9.28 1.89 4.63
N PRO A 192 -8.82 2.60 3.58
CA PRO A 192 -9.74 3.16 2.58
C PRO A 192 -10.53 2.11 1.80
N PHE A 193 -9.99 0.89 1.65
CA PHE A 193 -10.74 -0.23 1.10
C PHE A 193 -11.98 -0.55 1.95
N TYR A 194 -11.82 -0.67 3.27
CA TYR A 194 -12.93 -0.94 4.18
C TYR A 194 -13.88 0.24 4.34
N TRP A 195 -13.39 1.48 4.28
CA TRP A 195 -14.26 2.66 4.30
C TRP A 195 -15.21 2.68 3.10
N TYR A 196 -14.74 2.29 1.91
CA TYR A 196 -15.60 2.17 0.75
C TYR A 196 -16.60 1.02 0.88
N VAL A 197 -16.15 -0.15 1.37
CA VAL A 197 -17.05 -1.28 1.64
C VAL A 197 -18.15 -0.86 2.64
N GLY A 198 -17.80 -0.16 3.72
CA GLY A 198 -18.75 0.40 4.67
C GLY A 198 -19.76 1.36 4.03
N HIS A 199 -19.28 2.23 3.12
CA HIS A 199 -20.16 3.12 2.36
C HIS A 199 -21.15 2.34 1.45
N LEU A 200 -20.72 1.23 0.86
CA LEU A 200 -21.61 0.34 0.10
C LEU A 200 -22.64 -0.38 0.98
N LEU A 201 -22.26 -0.70 2.24
CA LEU A 201 -23.17 -1.29 3.21
C LEU A 201 -24.33 -0.35 3.52
N GLU A 202 -24.04 0.95 3.73
CA GLU A 202 -25.05 1.99 3.97
C GLU A 202 -26.04 2.17 2.80
N GLN A 203 -25.64 1.80 1.58
CA GLN A 203 -26.44 1.95 0.36
C GLN A 203 -27.24 0.69 -0.04
N ASN A 204 -27.42 -0.29 0.86
CA ASN A 204 -28.10 -1.57 0.59
C ASN A 204 -27.49 -2.43 -0.55
N LYS A 205 -26.29 -2.10 -1.04
CA LYS A 205 -25.51 -2.96 -1.96
C LYS A 205 -24.64 -3.97 -1.20
N ALA A 206 -24.89 -4.06 0.11
CA ALA A 206 -24.15 -4.82 1.11
C ALA A 206 -24.09 -6.33 0.86
N ASN A 207 -25.23 -6.91 0.49
CA ASN A 207 -25.43 -8.36 0.57
C ASN A 207 -24.52 -9.12 -0.39
N LEU A 208 -24.25 -8.54 -1.56
CA LEU A 208 -23.36 -9.14 -2.55
C LEU A 208 -21.90 -9.11 -2.09
N VAL A 209 -21.43 -7.96 -1.58
CA VAL A 209 -20.05 -7.77 -1.14
C VAL A 209 -19.77 -8.60 0.12
N LEU A 210 -20.69 -8.60 1.08
CA LEU A 210 -20.59 -9.41 2.28
C LEU A 210 -20.62 -10.91 1.94
N GLY A 211 -21.53 -11.34 1.07
CA GLY A 211 -21.61 -12.71 0.60
C GLY A 211 -20.30 -13.17 -0.06
N TYR A 212 -19.67 -12.30 -0.85
CA TYR A 212 -18.35 -12.57 -1.43
C TYR A 212 -17.27 -12.80 -0.37
N PHE A 213 -17.15 -11.91 0.63
CA PHE A 213 -16.14 -12.07 1.69
C PHE A 213 -16.34 -13.33 2.53
N VAL A 214 -17.60 -13.65 2.86
CA VAL A 214 -17.95 -14.87 3.59
C VAL A 214 -17.60 -16.11 2.76
N LEU A 215 -17.98 -16.14 1.48
CA LEU A 215 -17.67 -17.24 0.57
C LEU A 215 -16.16 -17.41 0.41
N TYR A 216 -15.42 -16.32 0.20
CA TYR A 216 -13.96 -16.36 0.11
C TYR A 216 -13.33 -16.91 1.39
N GLY A 217 -13.80 -16.49 2.57
CA GLY A 217 -13.34 -17.02 3.85
C GLY A 217 -13.59 -18.53 3.98
N LEU A 218 -14.79 -19.00 3.64
CA LEU A 218 -15.15 -20.43 3.71
C LEU A 218 -14.33 -21.28 2.73
N VAL A 219 -14.21 -20.83 1.47
CA VAL A 219 -13.38 -21.51 0.46
C VAL A 219 -11.92 -21.52 0.89
N GLY A 220 -11.42 -20.42 1.45
CA GLY A 220 -10.06 -20.32 1.99
C GLY A 220 -9.79 -21.33 3.10
N ILE A 221 -10.75 -21.55 4.01
CA ILE A 221 -10.64 -22.58 5.06
C ILE A 221 -10.54 -23.98 4.46
N ILE A 222 -11.38 -24.30 3.46
CA ILE A 222 -11.39 -25.61 2.80
C ILE A 222 -10.07 -25.84 2.06
N LEU A 223 -9.59 -24.85 1.29
CA LEU A 223 -8.32 -24.96 0.56
C LEU A 223 -7.14 -25.13 1.52
N PHE A 224 -7.08 -24.32 2.58
CA PHE A 224 -6.02 -24.39 3.58
C PHE A 224 -6.01 -25.75 4.30
N SER A 225 -7.19 -26.28 4.63
CA SER A 225 -7.33 -27.61 5.27
C SER A 225 -6.86 -28.75 4.36
N ASN A 226 -6.84 -28.54 3.04
CA ASN A 226 -6.33 -29.48 2.05
C ASN A 226 -4.87 -29.21 1.64
N PHE A 227 -4.12 -28.41 2.41
CA PHE A 227 -2.74 -27.98 2.12
C PHE A 227 -2.56 -27.27 0.76
N LEU A 228 -3.66 -26.81 0.17
CA LEU A 228 -3.59 -25.92 -0.98
C LEU A 228 -3.28 -24.52 -0.44
N PRO A 229 -2.39 -23.76 -1.11
CA PRO A 229 -2.14 -22.39 -0.71
C PRO A 229 -3.50 -21.67 -0.72
N PRO A 230 -3.91 -21.06 0.42
CA PRO A 230 -5.09 -20.21 0.41
C PRO A 230 -4.74 -19.08 -0.55
N ALA A 231 -5.34 -19.15 -1.73
CA ALA A 231 -5.04 -18.24 -2.82
C ALA A 231 -5.25 -16.82 -2.35
#